data_AF-A0A0J8S7Q1-F1
#
_entry.id   AF-A0A0J8S7Q1-F1
#
_cell.length_a   1.000
_cell.length_b   1.000
_cell.length_c   1.000
_cell.angle_alpha   90.00
_cell.angle_beta   90.00
_cell.angle_gamma   90.00
#
_symmetry.space_group_name_H-M   'P 1'
#
loop_
_entity.id
_entity.type
_entity.pdbx_description
1 polymer ?
#
loop_
_entity_poly.entity_id
_entity_poly.type
_entity_poly.pdbx_seq_one_letter_code
_entity_poly.pdbx_strand_id
1 'polypeptide(L)'
;MDILNVDLQLKNDASKKRSKLCRKDQGFDESEAGFHFIAFVPARGKVWKFDGLERQPQNLGDYSDEDWLELANRNQSRMAEYEEGQIEFSILSLAKDPMIGLVDQLAMNVKRLVFIDELLCNLPDIQGFGSLDNAIVTGPDPSFNLTSSTLEKAVVSEIDMQSYTNMSKERLLEAQKTLIDAQKEICVAIKEEQQVREADNTYAEKKRHDYGPAVYSWLRALARKGLIEHLARDTPPP
;
A
#
# COMPACT_ATOMS: atom_id res chain seq x y z
N MET A 1 24.94 -8.63 0.53
CA MET A 1 25.12 -7.32 -0.14
C MET A 1 25.23 -6.27 0.95
N ASP A 2 26.36 -5.58 1.01
CA ASP A 2 26.67 -4.59 2.04
C ASP A 2 26.19 -3.20 1.57
N ILE A 3 25.06 -2.74 2.12
CA ILE A 3 24.33 -1.53 1.68
C ILE A 3 25.23 -0.29 1.72
N LEU A 4 26.15 -0.23 2.69
CA LEU A 4 27.06 0.91 2.87
C LEU A 4 28.09 1.04 1.75
N ASN A 5 28.52 -0.09 1.17
CA ASN A 5 29.49 -0.10 0.09
C ASN A 5 28.89 0.38 -1.23
N VAL A 6 27.62 0.04 -1.48
CA VAL A 6 26.85 0.48 -2.65
C VAL A 6 26.64 1.99 -2.63
N ASP A 7 26.24 2.52 -1.47
CA ASP A 7 26.06 3.96 -1.25
C ASP A 7 27.38 4.74 -1.46
N LEU A 8 28.49 4.22 -0.93
CA LEU A 8 29.81 4.84 -1.09
C LEU A 8 30.26 4.87 -2.56
N GLN A 9 29.93 3.84 -3.34
CA GLN A 9 30.20 3.79 -4.78
C GLN A 9 29.39 4.84 -5.56
N LEU A 10 28.09 4.99 -5.26
CA LEU A 10 27.23 6.02 -5.87
C LEU A 10 27.75 7.44 -5.63
N LYS A 11 28.14 7.75 -4.38
CA LYS A 11 28.73 9.05 -4.04
C LYS A 11 30.02 9.30 -4.82
N ASN A 12 30.85 8.27 -4.95
CA ASN A 12 32.09 8.34 -5.71
C ASN A 12 31.83 8.53 -7.20
N ASP A 13 30.82 7.89 -7.78
CA ASP A 13 30.50 8.02 -9.20
C ASP A 13 29.86 9.36 -9.54
N ALA A 14 28.95 9.86 -8.68
CA ALA A 14 28.41 11.21 -8.78
C ALA A 14 29.51 12.28 -8.64
N SER A 15 30.49 12.06 -7.74
CA SER A 15 31.60 13.00 -7.51
C SER A 15 32.68 12.93 -8.59
N LYS A 16 33.03 11.73 -9.09
CA LYS A 16 34.03 11.53 -10.16
C LYS A 16 33.56 12.05 -11.51
N LYS A 17 32.25 12.08 -11.77
CA LYS A 17 31.70 12.64 -13.03
C LYS A 17 31.77 14.17 -13.08
N ARG A 18 31.75 14.87 -11.94
CA ARG A 18 32.03 16.32 -11.89
C ARG A 18 33.45 16.71 -12.32
N SER A 19 34.40 15.76 -12.31
CA SER A 19 35.79 16.00 -12.77
C SER A 19 36.14 15.38 -14.12
N LYS A 20 35.22 14.66 -14.78
CA LYS A 20 35.48 13.91 -16.03
C LYS A 20 34.92 14.57 -17.30
N LEU A 21 34.92 15.90 -17.38
CA LEU A 21 34.74 16.58 -18.68
C LEU A 21 35.93 16.40 -19.64
N CYS A 22 36.99 15.69 -19.22
CA CYS A 22 38.14 15.38 -20.07
C CYS A 22 38.75 14.02 -19.71
N ARG A 23 38.15 12.91 -20.19
CA ARG A 23 38.83 11.67 -20.64
C ARG A 23 37.80 10.56 -20.83
N LYS A 24 37.61 10.17 -22.09
CA LYS A 24 36.94 8.93 -22.52
C LYS A 24 37.83 7.75 -22.12
N ASP A 25 37.33 6.90 -21.23
CA ASP A 25 37.78 5.51 -21.18
C ASP A 25 36.54 4.64 -20.91
N GLN A 26 36.28 3.72 -21.83
CA GLN A 26 35.15 2.80 -21.82
C GLN A 26 35.61 1.53 -21.07
N GLY A 27 35.37 1.50 -19.77
CA GLY A 27 35.22 0.26 -19.02
C GLY A 27 33.74 0.07 -18.73
N PHE A 28 33.13 -0.98 -19.27
CA PHE A 28 31.88 -1.52 -18.76
C PHE A 28 32.18 -2.06 -17.36
N ASP A 29 31.98 -1.23 -16.35
CA ASP A 29 31.92 -1.68 -14.97
C ASP A 29 30.49 -2.21 -14.79
N GLU A 30 30.35 -3.51 -14.55
CA GLU A 30 29.13 -4.16 -14.06
C GLU A 30 28.84 -3.72 -12.62
N SER A 31 29.01 -2.44 -12.32
CA SER A 31 28.58 -1.81 -11.09
C SER A 31 27.07 -1.64 -11.20
N GLU A 32 26.35 -2.66 -10.73
CA GLU A 32 24.94 -2.62 -10.37
C GLU A 32 24.70 -1.30 -9.63
N ALA A 33 24.20 -0.29 -10.34
CA ALA A 33 24.00 1.04 -9.79
C ALA A 33 22.89 0.93 -8.75
N GLY A 34 23.27 0.78 -7.48
CA GLY A 34 22.30 0.71 -6.40
C GLY A 34 21.48 1.98 -6.32
N PHE A 35 20.30 1.88 -5.72
CA PHE A 35 19.50 3.04 -5.40
C PHE A 35 19.94 3.61 -4.05
N HIS A 36 20.10 4.93 -3.99
CA HIS A 36 20.35 5.66 -2.75
C HIS A 36 19.03 6.19 -2.17
N PHE A 37 18.82 6.01 -0.86
CA PHE A 37 17.59 6.39 -0.18
C PHE A 37 17.76 7.66 0.66
N ILE A 38 16.85 8.61 0.45
CA ILE A 38 16.73 9.84 1.23
C ILE A 38 15.33 9.88 1.84
N ALA A 39 15.23 10.08 3.15
CA ALA A 39 13.96 10.15 3.87
C ALA A 39 13.67 11.58 4.34
N PHE A 40 12.41 12.02 4.18
CA PHE A 40 11.91 13.29 4.69
C PHE A 40 10.91 13.02 5.80
N VAL A 41 11.13 13.59 6.98
CA VAL A 41 10.32 13.31 8.18
C VAL A 41 9.95 14.60 8.91
N PRO A 42 8.66 14.87 9.15
CA PRO A 42 8.22 15.93 10.05
C PRO A 42 8.41 15.46 11.51
N ALA A 43 9.23 16.18 12.29
CA ALA A 43 9.48 15.87 13.69
C ALA A 43 9.80 17.13 14.51
N ARG A 44 9.18 17.24 15.70
CA ARG A 44 9.37 18.37 16.63
C ARG A 44 9.10 19.75 15.98
N GLY A 45 8.04 19.84 15.17
CA GLY A 45 7.64 21.07 14.48
C GLY A 45 8.53 21.49 13.31
N LYS A 46 9.49 20.63 12.91
CA LYS A 46 10.42 20.88 11.81
C LYS A 46 10.45 19.72 10.84
N VAL A 47 10.78 20.00 9.58
CA VAL A 47 11.01 18.97 8.56
C VAL A 47 12.48 18.62 8.50
N TRP A 48 12.79 17.33 8.58
CA TRP A 48 14.15 16.81 8.57
C TRP A 48 14.39 16.00 7.30
N LYS A 49 15.56 16.20 6.69
CA LYS A 49 16.11 15.33 5.64
C LYS A 49 17.13 14.38 6.27
N PHE A 50 16.93 13.09 6.08
CA PHE A 50 17.85 12.03 6.46
C PHE A 50 18.44 11.41 5.18
N ASP A 51 19.74 11.59 5.02
CA ASP A 51 20.52 11.11 3.88
C ASP A 51 21.68 10.28 4.43
N GLY A 52 21.77 9.01 4.01
CA GLY A 52 22.78 8.07 4.50
C GLY A 52 24.22 8.42 4.08
N LEU A 53 24.40 9.29 3.09
CA LEU A 53 25.70 9.78 2.63
C LEU A 53 26.16 11.04 3.37
N GLU A 54 25.28 11.62 4.19
CA GLU A 54 25.55 12.81 5.00
C GLU A 54 25.83 12.42 6.46
N ARG A 55 26.68 13.23 7.12
CA ARG A 55 27.11 12.94 8.50
C ARG A 55 26.00 13.18 9.53
N GLN A 56 25.07 14.09 9.25
CA GLN A 56 24.05 14.52 10.19
C GLN A 56 22.74 14.87 9.46
N PRO A 57 21.57 14.70 10.11
CA PRO A 57 20.29 15.12 9.55
C PRO A 57 20.27 16.61 9.22
N GLN A 58 19.67 16.98 8.10
CA GLN A 58 19.50 18.39 7.71
C GLN A 58 18.12 18.88 8.11
N ASN A 59 18.08 20.01 8.80
CA ASN A 59 16.84 20.71 9.11
C ASN A 59 16.43 21.58 7.91
N LEU A 60 15.23 21.35 7.37
CA LEU A 60 14.69 22.06 6.22
C LEU A 60 13.84 23.28 6.58
N GLY A 61 13.41 23.39 7.85
CA GLY A 61 12.59 24.50 8.35
C GLY A 61 11.39 24.04 9.19
N ASP A 62 10.71 25.02 9.77
CA ASP A 62 9.44 24.83 10.49
C ASP A 62 8.28 24.61 9.49
N TYR A 63 7.23 23.90 9.90
CA TYR A 63 6.05 23.63 9.07
C TYR A 63 4.74 23.85 9.83
N SER A 64 3.69 24.29 9.14
CA SER A 64 2.29 24.12 9.54
C SER A 64 1.82 22.72 9.16
N ASP A 65 1.00 22.06 9.98
CA ASP A 65 0.70 20.62 9.91
C ASP A 65 0.32 20.07 8.51
N GLU A 66 -0.20 20.89 7.60
CA GLU A 66 -0.57 20.49 6.23
C GLU A 66 0.49 20.84 5.16
N ASP A 67 1.48 21.69 5.45
CA ASP A 67 2.40 22.28 4.45
C ASP A 67 3.79 21.62 4.41
N TRP A 68 4.06 20.64 5.28
CA TRP A 68 5.39 20.01 5.33
C TRP A 68 5.75 19.25 4.05
N LEU A 69 4.73 18.76 3.32
CA LEU A 69 4.89 18.12 2.03
C LEU A 69 5.42 19.09 0.97
N GLU A 70 5.02 20.36 1.01
CA GLU A 70 5.52 21.38 0.08
C GLU A 70 7.03 21.63 0.29
N LEU A 71 7.46 21.67 1.56
CA LEU A 71 8.88 21.80 1.92
C LEU A 71 9.71 20.59 1.45
N ALA A 72 9.15 19.39 1.52
CA ALA A 72 9.78 18.19 0.98
C ALA A 72 9.81 18.22 -0.57
N ASN A 73 8.71 18.57 -1.22
CA ASN A 73 8.57 18.61 -2.68
C ASN A 73 9.50 19.63 -3.33
N ARG A 74 9.77 20.79 -2.71
CA ARG A 74 10.76 21.75 -3.22
C ARG A 74 12.15 21.15 -3.37
N ASN A 75 12.52 20.20 -2.50
CA ASN A 75 13.79 19.47 -2.63
C ASN A 75 13.72 18.39 -3.72
N GLN A 76 12.55 17.81 -3.97
CA GLN A 76 12.33 16.88 -5.08
C GLN A 76 12.44 17.58 -6.45
N SER A 77 12.00 18.84 -6.59
CA SER A 77 12.15 19.58 -7.85
C SER A 77 13.60 19.71 -8.30
N ARG A 78 14.57 19.76 -7.36
CA ARG A 78 16.00 19.75 -7.67
C ARG A 78 16.50 18.41 -8.19
N MET A 79 15.77 17.32 -7.92
CA MET A 79 16.05 15.98 -8.46
C MET A 79 15.58 15.84 -9.92
N ALA A 80 14.60 16.64 -10.34
CA ALA A 80 14.12 16.69 -11.72
C ALA A 80 15.01 17.57 -12.65
N GLU A 81 15.93 18.36 -12.08
CA GLU A 81 16.90 19.17 -12.84
C GLU A 81 18.06 18.33 -13.42
N TYR A 82 18.18 17.05 -13.04
CA TYR A 82 19.14 16.12 -13.64
C TYR A 82 18.62 15.65 -15.02
N GLU A 83 19.45 15.77 -16.06
CA GLU A 83 19.09 15.50 -17.47
C GLU A 83 18.26 14.22 -17.66
N GLU A 84 17.17 14.34 -18.43
CA GLU A 84 16.32 13.23 -18.87
C GLU A 84 17.18 12.07 -19.41
N GLY A 85 17.27 10.99 -18.64
CA GLY A 85 17.95 9.75 -19.03
C GLY A 85 19.18 9.34 -18.21
N GLN A 86 19.62 10.12 -17.21
CA GLN A 86 20.82 9.79 -16.43
C GLN A 86 20.56 9.20 -15.03
N ILE A 87 19.36 9.35 -14.46
CA ILE A 87 19.03 8.86 -13.10
C ILE A 87 17.55 8.40 -13.04
N GLU A 88 17.32 7.13 -12.70
CA GLU A 88 15.99 6.61 -12.34
C GLU A 88 15.69 6.96 -10.87
N PHE A 89 14.53 7.54 -10.58
CA PHE A 89 14.11 7.86 -9.21
C PHE A 89 12.77 7.20 -8.86
N SER A 90 12.62 6.80 -7.60
CA SER A 90 11.37 6.30 -7.03
C SER A 90 11.02 7.11 -5.79
N ILE A 91 9.76 7.51 -5.69
CA ILE A 91 9.23 8.22 -4.53
C ILE A 91 8.22 7.29 -3.87
N LEU A 92 8.41 7.08 -2.58
CA LEU A 92 7.52 6.27 -1.74
C LEU A 92 7.08 7.12 -0.54
N SER A 93 5.85 6.92 -0.09
CA SER A 93 5.31 7.53 1.11
C SER A 93 4.96 6.45 2.14
N LEU A 94 5.16 6.77 3.41
CA LEU A 94 4.68 5.94 4.51
C LEU A 94 3.32 6.49 4.95
N ALA A 95 2.27 5.74 4.64
CA ALA A 95 0.89 6.08 5.01
C ALA A 95 0.36 5.13 6.10
N LYS A 96 -0.71 5.56 6.78
CA LYS A 96 -1.46 4.69 7.68
C LYS A 96 -2.12 3.58 6.86
N ASP A 97 -2.14 2.37 7.41
CA ASP A 97 -2.83 1.23 6.80
C ASP A 97 -4.33 1.53 6.65
N PRO A 98 -4.87 1.58 5.41
CA PRO A 98 -6.28 1.86 5.16
C PRO A 98 -7.20 0.77 5.71
N MET A 99 -6.74 -0.48 5.83
CA MET A 99 -7.56 -1.59 6.33
C MET A 99 -8.03 -1.35 7.76
N ILE A 100 -7.19 -0.73 8.60
CA ILE A 100 -7.55 -0.45 9.99
C ILE A 100 -8.79 0.45 10.03
N GLY A 101 -8.78 1.52 9.23
CA GLY A 101 -9.91 2.45 9.14
C GLY A 101 -11.17 1.81 8.56
N LEU A 102 -11.03 1.03 7.49
CA LEU A 102 -12.15 0.36 6.83
C LEU A 102 -12.83 -0.68 7.74
N VAL A 103 -12.04 -1.48 8.46
CA VAL A 103 -12.57 -2.48 9.41
C VAL A 103 -13.26 -1.81 10.60
N ASP A 104 -12.69 -0.71 11.12
CA ASP A 104 -13.33 0.07 12.19
C ASP A 104 -14.69 0.66 11.73
N GLN A 105 -14.75 1.20 10.50
CA GLN A 105 -15.98 1.70 9.90
C GLN A 105 -17.02 0.59 9.69
N LEU A 106 -16.59 -0.58 9.22
CA LEU A 106 -17.46 -1.75 9.08
C LEU A 106 -18.03 -2.17 10.44
N ALA A 107 -17.19 -2.24 11.48
CA ALA A 107 -17.61 -2.61 12.83
C ALA A 107 -18.64 -1.62 13.41
N MET A 108 -18.46 -0.32 13.18
CA MET A 108 -19.44 0.71 13.57
C MET A 108 -20.76 0.56 12.81
N ASN A 109 -20.70 0.29 11.50
CA ASN A 109 -21.89 0.06 10.67
C ASN A 109 -22.68 -1.17 11.13
N VAL A 110 -21.99 -2.30 11.39
CA VAL A 110 -22.59 -3.54 11.92
C VAL A 110 -23.32 -3.28 13.23
N LYS A 111 -22.68 -2.56 14.18
CA LYS A 111 -23.33 -2.19 15.46
C LYS A 111 -24.60 -1.37 15.28
N ARG A 112 -24.59 -0.41 14.35
CA ARG A 112 -25.79 0.41 14.04
C ARG A 112 -26.88 -0.44 13.41
N LEU A 113 -26.54 -1.35 12.50
CA LEU A 113 -27.49 -2.26 11.85
C LEU A 113 -28.14 -3.22 12.85
N VAL A 114 -27.35 -3.85 13.73
CA VAL A 114 -27.87 -4.74 14.79
C VAL A 114 -28.84 -3.98 15.71
N PHE A 115 -28.50 -2.75 16.09
CA PHE A 115 -29.37 -1.93 16.93
C PHE A 115 -30.69 -1.54 16.24
N ILE A 116 -30.65 -1.15 14.97
CA ILE A 116 -31.87 -0.85 14.21
C ILE A 116 -32.72 -2.10 14.02
N ASP A 117 -32.10 -3.26 13.78
CA ASP A 117 -32.79 -4.55 13.65
C ASP A 117 -33.49 -4.94 14.97
N GLU A 118 -32.79 -4.80 16.10
CA GLU A 118 -33.38 -4.98 17.43
C GLU A 118 -34.57 -4.04 17.68
N LEU A 119 -34.47 -2.77 17.27
CA LEU A 119 -35.59 -1.81 17.38
C LEU A 119 -36.78 -2.19 16.49
N LEU A 120 -36.52 -2.67 15.27
CA LEU A 120 -37.55 -3.11 14.34
C LEU A 120 -38.24 -4.39 14.81
N CYS A 121 -37.51 -5.36 15.37
CA CYS A 121 -38.06 -6.60 15.92
C CYS A 121 -38.97 -6.39 17.14
N ASN A 122 -38.71 -5.34 17.94
CA ASN A 122 -39.52 -5.01 19.11
C ASN A 122 -40.85 -4.30 18.76
N LEU A 123 -41.08 -3.95 17.48
CA LEU A 123 -42.34 -3.35 17.04
C LEU A 123 -43.39 -4.44 16.73
N PRO A 124 -44.61 -4.36 17.30
CA PRO A 124 -45.60 -5.45 17.32
C PRO A 124 -46.25 -5.80 15.97
N ASP A 125 -45.89 -5.13 14.88
CA ASP A 125 -46.61 -5.16 13.59
C ASP A 125 -45.82 -5.83 12.44
N ILE A 126 -44.76 -6.60 12.75
CA ILE A 126 -43.88 -7.19 11.74
C ILE A 126 -43.92 -8.73 11.81
N GLN A 127 -45.05 -9.30 11.40
CA GLN A 127 -45.02 -10.65 10.82
C GLN A 127 -44.68 -10.52 9.34
N GLY A 128 -43.40 -10.67 8.99
CA GLY A 128 -43.04 -11.02 7.61
C GLY A 128 -42.16 -10.05 6.81
N PHE A 129 -41.40 -9.14 7.44
CA PHE A 129 -40.38 -8.37 6.72
C PHE A 129 -39.08 -8.34 7.52
N GLY A 130 -38.00 -8.84 6.92
CA GLY A 130 -36.66 -8.77 7.51
C GLY A 130 -35.93 -10.10 7.58
N SER A 131 -36.03 -10.97 6.57
CA SER A 131 -34.87 -11.83 6.31
C SER A 131 -33.81 -10.88 5.77
N LEU A 132 -32.92 -10.38 6.64
CA LEU A 132 -31.70 -9.75 6.19
C LEU A 132 -31.11 -10.67 5.13
N ASP A 133 -30.87 -10.14 3.93
CA ASP A 133 -30.21 -10.89 2.88
C ASP A 133 -28.95 -11.53 3.47
N ASN A 134 -28.70 -12.81 3.18
CA ASN A 134 -27.48 -13.53 3.58
C ASN A 134 -26.16 -12.86 3.10
N ALA A 135 -26.27 -11.74 2.38
CA ALA A 135 -25.18 -10.90 1.90
C ALA A 135 -24.79 -9.76 2.87
N ILE A 136 -25.56 -9.53 3.94
CA ILE A 136 -25.30 -8.46 4.92
C ILE A 136 -24.48 -9.04 6.08
N VAL A 137 -23.39 -8.35 6.43
CA VAL A 137 -22.54 -8.74 7.55
C VAL A 137 -23.20 -8.26 8.84
N THR A 138 -23.69 -9.18 9.66
CA THR A 138 -24.33 -8.86 10.96
C THR A 138 -23.49 -9.24 12.16
N GLY A 139 -22.42 -10.00 11.94
CA GLY A 139 -21.56 -10.53 12.99
C GLY A 139 -20.10 -10.61 12.57
N PRO A 140 -19.24 -11.24 13.39
CA PRO A 140 -17.84 -11.43 13.04
C PRO A 140 -17.70 -12.22 11.74
N ASP A 141 -16.98 -11.65 10.78
CA ASP A 141 -16.70 -12.29 9.49
C ASP A 141 -15.18 -12.26 9.24
N PRO A 142 -14.50 -13.43 9.31
CA PRO A 142 -13.07 -13.55 9.03
C PRO A 142 -12.68 -13.07 7.63
N SER A 143 -13.59 -13.14 6.66
CA SER A 143 -13.34 -12.72 5.27
C SER A 143 -13.03 -11.22 5.17
N PHE A 144 -13.56 -10.44 6.10
CA PHE A 144 -13.32 -8.99 6.19
C PHE A 144 -12.39 -8.59 7.35
N ASN A 145 -11.67 -9.57 7.94
CA ASN A 145 -10.90 -9.38 9.18
C ASN A 145 -11.73 -8.83 10.36
N LEU A 146 -13.05 -9.02 10.33
CA LEU A 146 -13.94 -8.54 11.36
C LEU A 146 -13.98 -9.56 12.51
N THR A 147 -13.22 -9.29 13.57
CA THR A 147 -13.15 -10.14 14.77
C THR A 147 -14.09 -9.63 15.86
N SER A 148 -14.57 -10.49 16.75
CA SER A 148 -15.37 -10.12 17.91
C SER A 148 -14.72 -9.01 18.76
N SER A 149 -13.39 -9.03 18.89
CA SER A 149 -12.62 -7.98 19.59
C SER A 149 -12.70 -6.61 18.92
N THR A 150 -12.83 -6.57 17.59
CA THR A 150 -12.93 -5.32 16.83
C THR A 150 -14.33 -4.74 16.93
N LEU A 151 -15.34 -5.62 16.90
CA LEU A 151 -16.71 -5.24 17.20
C LEU A 151 -16.81 -4.67 18.61
N GLU A 152 -16.26 -5.31 19.64
CA GLU A 152 -16.29 -4.80 21.02
C GLU A 152 -15.66 -3.40 21.14
N LYS A 153 -14.51 -3.17 20.48
CA LYS A 153 -13.80 -1.89 20.50
C LYS A 153 -14.50 -0.76 19.74
N ALA A 154 -15.35 -1.08 18.75
CA ALA A 154 -16.03 -0.07 17.95
C ALA A 154 -17.02 0.74 18.81
N VAL A 155 -16.64 1.95 19.21
CA VAL A 155 -17.54 2.85 19.95
C VAL A 155 -18.44 3.57 18.95
N VAL A 156 -19.73 3.25 18.97
CA VAL A 156 -20.73 4.06 18.27
C VAL A 156 -21.13 5.20 19.21
N SER A 157 -21.20 6.43 18.70
CA SER A 157 -21.64 7.58 19.48
C SER A 157 -23.04 7.32 20.07
N GLU A 158 -23.20 7.49 21.37
CA GLU A 158 -24.49 7.32 22.05
C GLU A 158 -25.58 8.24 21.48
N ILE A 159 -25.16 9.39 20.92
CA ILE A 159 -26.05 10.37 20.27
C ILE A 159 -26.66 9.76 19.00
N ASP A 160 -25.87 9.01 18.22
CA ASP A 160 -26.37 8.35 17.00
C ASP A 160 -27.40 7.29 17.38
N MET A 161 -27.11 6.50 18.42
CA MET A 161 -28.03 5.45 18.90
C MET A 161 -29.35 6.02 19.42
N GLN A 162 -29.30 7.12 20.18
CA GLN A 162 -30.50 7.83 20.65
C GLN A 162 -31.30 8.45 19.50
N SER A 163 -30.65 8.85 18.41
CA SER A 163 -31.34 9.39 17.24
C SER A 163 -32.24 8.34 16.60
N TYR A 164 -31.78 7.08 16.49
CA TYR A 164 -32.58 5.99 15.94
C TYR A 164 -33.78 5.63 16.82
N THR A 165 -33.64 5.67 18.15
CA THR A 165 -34.75 5.38 19.08
C THR A 165 -35.92 6.37 18.94
N ASN A 166 -35.63 7.62 18.57
CA ASN A 166 -36.65 8.68 18.43
C ASN A 166 -37.28 8.76 17.03
N MET A 167 -36.84 7.93 16.07
CA MET A 167 -37.30 7.97 14.69
C MET A 167 -38.59 7.15 14.45
N SER A 168 -39.36 7.56 13.44
CA SER A 168 -40.52 6.79 12.97
C SER A 168 -40.09 5.53 12.20
N LYS A 169 -40.98 4.52 12.13
CA LYS A 169 -40.74 3.24 11.45
C LYS A 169 -40.24 3.38 10.00
N GLU A 170 -40.84 4.30 9.24
CA GLU A 170 -40.48 4.56 7.84
C GLU A 170 -39.04 5.09 7.71
N ARG A 171 -38.64 5.96 8.64
CA ARG A 171 -37.28 6.52 8.69
C ARG A 171 -36.25 5.50 9.15
N LEU A 172 -36.62 4.58 10.05
CA LEU A 172 -35.76 3.47 10.45
C LEU A 172 -35.49 2.50 9.29
N LEU A 173 -36.50 2.21 8.46
CA LEU A 173 -36.32 1.40 7.26
C LEU A 173 -35.45 2.10 6.20
N GLU A 174 -35.64 3.42 6.02
CA GLU A 174 -34.78 4.22 5.16
C GLU A 174 -33.33 4.22 5.66
N ALA A 175 -33.11 4.41 6.97
CA ALA A 175 -31.79 4.36 7.59
C ALA A 175 -31.15 2.95 7.51
N GLN A 176 -31.93 1.88 7.66
CA GLN A 176 -31.45 0.52 7.48
C GLN A 176 -30.95 0.32 6.05
N LYS A 177 -31.72 0.76 5.06
CA LYS A 177 -31.32 0.65 3.65
C LYS A 177 -30.03 1.41 3.35
N THR A 178 -29.92 2.66 3.82
CA THR A 178 -28.69 3.45 3.61
C THR A 178 -27.48 2.85 4.31
N LEU A 179 -27.65 2.27 5.49
CA LEU A 179 -26.57 1.57 6.20
C LEU A 179 -26.16 0.27 5.49
N ILE A 180 -27.10 -0.48 4.90
CA ILE A 180 -26.81 -1.67 4.09
C ILE A 180 -26.03 -1.27 2.83
N ASP A 181 -26.44 -0.20 2.15
CA ASP A 181 -25.74 0.28 0.96
C ASP A 181 -24.31 0.74 1.31
N ALA A 182 -24.15 1.49 2.40
CA ALA A 182 -22.83 1.87 2.91
C ALA A 182 -21.98 0.66 3.35
N GLN A 183 -22.60 -0.39 3.92
CA GLN A 183 -21.90 -1.61 4.28
C GLN A 183 -21.33 -2.30 3.04
N LYS A 184 -22.12 -2.39 1.95
CA LYS A 184 -21.67 -2.98 0.69
C LYS A 184 -20.47 -2.22 0.12
N GLU A 185 -20.49 -0.89 0.15
CA GLU A 185 -19.36 -0.06 -0.29
C GLU A 185 -18.10 -0.34 0.53
N ILE A 186 -18.21 -0.39 1.86
CA ILE A 186 -17.07 -0.71 2.75
C ILE A 186 -16.53 -2.12 2.47
N CYS A 187 -17.43 -3.11 2.31
CA CYS A 187 -17.06 -4.48 1.99
C CYS A 187 -16.33 -4.60 0.64
N VAL A 188 -16.75 -3.82 -0.37
CA VAL A 188 -16.06 -3.74 -1.66
C VAL A 188 -14.67 -3.14 -1.47
N ALA A 189 -14.55 -2.02 -0.76
CA ALA A 189 -13.27 -1.38 -0.49
C ALA A 189 -12.29 -2.31 0.25
N ILE A 190 -12.76 -3.07 1.25
CA ILE A 190 -11.94 -4.07 1.96
C ILE A 190 -11.46 -5.17 1.01
N LYS A 191 -12.32 -5.69 0.14
CA LYS A 191 -11.94 -6.75 -0.81
C LYS A 191 -10.93 -6.27 -1.84
N GLU A 192 -11.10 -5.07 -2.38
CA GLU A 192 -10.15 -4.47 -3.31
C GLU A 192 -8.77 -4.33 -2.66
N GLU A 193 -8.75 -3.82 -1.43
CA GLU A 193 -7.53 -3.60 -0.65
C GLU A 193 -6.85 -4.92 -0.22
N GLN A 194 -7.61 -6.00 0.00
CA GLN A 194 -7.08 -7.37 0.17
C GLN A 194 -6.46 -7.90 -1.12
N GLN A 195 -7.13 -7.73 -2.26
CA GLN A 195 -6.63 -8.18 -3.57
C GLN A 195 -5.30 -7.50 -3.94
N VAL A 196 -5.16 -6.21 -3.64
CA VAL A 196 -3.90 -5.48 -3.84
C VAL A 196 -2.78 -6.09 -2.98
N ARG A 197 -3.00 -6.34 -1.69
CA ARG A 197 -2.00 -7.01 -0.82
C ARG A 197 -1.62 -8.39 -1.33
N GLU A 198 -2.59 -9.18 -1.77
CA GLU A 198 -2.34 -10.52 -2.32
C GLU A 198 -1.51 -10.44 -3.61
N ALA A 199 -1.83 -9.51 -4.51
CA ALA A 199 -1.06 -9.28 -5.72
C ALA A 199 0.40 -8.88 -5.38
N ASP A 200 0.60 -7.98 -4.43
CA ASP A 200 1.94 -7.55 -3.98
C ASP A 200 2.71 -8.69 -3.32
N ASN A 201 2.05 -9.49 -2.48
CA ASN A 201 2.66 -10.65 -1.84
C ASN A 201 3.08 -11.71 -2.87
N THR A 202 2.20 -12.06 -3.82
CA THR A 202 2.55 -13.01 -4.88
C THR A 202 3.66 -12.49 -5.78
N TYR A 203 3.70 -11.18 -6.03
CA TYR A 203 4.80 -10.55 -6.76
C TYR A 203 6.12 -10.65 -5.98
N ALA A 204 6.11 -10.38 -4.68
CA ALA A 204 7.27 -10.52 -3.81
C ALA A 204 7.74 -11.99 -3.71
N GLU A 205 6.83 -12.95 -3.62
CA GLU A 205 7.13 -14.38 -3.62
C GLU A 205 7.82 -14.82 -4.91
N LYS A 206 7.30 -14.38 -6.07
CA LYS A 206 7.93 -14.65 -7.38
C LYS A 206 9.36 -14.12 -7.42
N LYS A 207 9.61 -12.90 -6.93
CA LYS A 207 10.97 -12.32 -6.87
C LYS A 207 11.93 -13.07 -5.95
N ARG A 208 11.41 -13.68 -4.87
CA ARG A 208 12.20 -14.46 -3.92
C ARG A 208 12.45 -15.89 -4.37
N HIS A 209 11.76 -16.36 -5.40
CA HIS A 209 11.87 -17.73 -5.87
C HIS A 209 13.16 -17.96 -6.65
N ASP A 210 13.90 -19.00 -6.30
CA ASP A 210 15.08 -19.43 -7.07
C ASP A 210 14.62 -20.24 -8.29
N TYR A 211 14.68 -19.60 -9.46
CA TYR A 211 14.35 -20.22 -10.73
C TYR A 211 15.47 -21.12 -11.29
N GLY A 212 16.65 -21.17 -10.67
CA GLY A 212 17.80 -21.94 -11.13
C GLY A 212 17.46 -23.41 -11.43
N PRO A 213 16.90 -24.19 -10.47
CA PRO A 213 16.54 -25.59 -10.70
C PRO A 213 15.55 -25.79 -11.85
N ALA A 214 14.56 -24.91 -11.97
CA ALA A 214 13.56 -24.96 -13.03
C ALA A 214 14.23 -24.76 -14.41
N VAL A 215 15.07 -23.72 -14.55
CA VAL A 215 15.82 -23.43 -15.77
C VAL A 215 16.73 -24.61 -16.15
N TYR A 216 17.48 -25.18 -15.20
CA TYR A 216 18.34 -26.33 -15.46
C TYR A 216 17.55 -27.57 -15.91
N SER A 217 16.42 -27.85 -15.28
CA SER A 217 15.56 -28.97 -15.67
C SER A 217 15.00 -28.80 -17.08
N TRP A 218 14.60 -27.57 -17.43
CA TRP A 218 14.03 -27.24 -18.71
C TRP A 218 15.09 -27.29 -19.82
N LEU A 219 16.27 -26.72 -19.57
CA LEU A 219 17.43 -26.80 -20.46
C LEU A 219 17.85 -28.26 -20.69
N ARG A 220 17.88 -29.08 -19.63
CA ARG A 220 18.16 -30.52 -19.74
C ARG A 220 17.11 -31.25 -20.59
N ALA A 221 15.84 -30.90 -20.46
CA ALA A 221 14.77 -31.48 -21.28
C ALA A 221 14.89 -31.06 -22.76
N LEU A 222 15.23 -29.81 -23.04
CA LEU A 222 15.48 -29.30 -24.39
C LEU A 222 16.71 -29.95 -25.04
N ALA A 223 17.79 -30.14 -24.27
CA ALA A 223 19.01 -30.81 -24.72
C ALA A 223 18.73 -32.25 -25.17
N ARG A 224 17.96 -33.00 -24.37
CA ARG A 224 17.55 -34.37 -24.71
C ARG A 224 16.73 -34.47 -25.99
N LYS A 225 15.99 -33.41 -26.33
CA LYS A 225 15.19 -33.34 -27.56
C LYS A 225 15.98 -32.81 -28.78
N GLY A 226 17.25 -32.42 -28.60
CA GLY A 226 18.08 -31.85 -29.67
C GLY A 226 17.64 -30.47 -30.17
N LEU A 227 16.74 -29.80 -29.46
CA LEU A 227 16.12 -28.53 -29.91
C LEU A 227 16.96 -27.30 -29.58
N ILE A 228 17.97 -27.42 -28.72
CA ILE A 228 18.81 -26.28 -28.29
C ILE A 228 19.58 -25.69 -29.48
N GLU A 229 20.11 -26.53 -30.37
CA GLU A 229 20.89 -26.07 -31.53
C GLU A 229 20.04 -25.31 -32.54
N HIS A 230 18.76 -25.67 -32.67
CA HIS A 230 17.82 -24.96 -33.53
C HIS A 230 17.49 -23.57 -32.95
N LEU A 231 17.16 -23.50 -31.65
CA LEU A 231 16.82 -22.24 -30.99
C LEU A 231 18.01 -21.26 -30.91
N ALA A 232 19.22 -21.77 -30.71
CA ALA A 232 20.44 -20.95 -30.66
C ALA A 232 20.83 -20.37 -32.04
N ARG A 233 20.39 -20.98 -33.15
CA ARG A 233 20.57 -20.41 -34.50
C ARG A 233 19.54 -19.33 -34.81
N ASP A 234 18.32 -19.49 -34.32
CA ASP A 234 17.22 -18.55 -34.59
C ASP A 234 17.27 -17.28 -33.71
N THR A 235 17.97 -17.35 -32.56
CA THR A 235 18.17 -16.20 -31.67
C THR A 235 19.68 -15.95 -31.48
N PRO A 236 20.32 -15.15 -32.34
CA PRO A 236 21.69 -14.74 -32.09
C PRO A 236 21.77 -13.92 -30.80
N PRO A 237 22.89 -13.97 -30.06
CA PRO A 237 23.08 -13.16 -28.87
C PRO A 237 22.99 -11.66 -29.22
N PRO A 238 22.51 -10.82 -28.28
CA PRO A 238 22.45 -9.37 -28.46
C PRO A 238 23.83 -8.75 -28.63
#